data_AF-A0A2W4PE19-F1
#
_entry.id   AF-A0A2W4PE19-F1
#
_cell.length_a   1.000
_cell.length_b   1.000
_cell.length_c   1.000
_cell.angle_alpha   90.00
_cell.angle_beta   90.00
_cell.angle_gamma   90.00
#
_symmetry.space_group_name_H-M   'P 1'
#
loop_
_entity.id
_entity.type
_entity.pdbx_description
1 polymer ?
#
loop_
_entity_poly.entity_id
_entity_poly.type
_entity_poly.pdbx_seq_one_letter_code
_entity_poly.pdbx_strand_id
1 'polypeptide(L)'
;MSKRKSRTSAPNLPQETLERARRQAAIARGELPPEPEPEPPVAEPPSKAAPAVANPYRTVAARQRRVITRTRSRAGERRARVQDAGRERRPELDAERISELLENPTIEVTEEELRREYTYVLTDLRSMGLLAAGLFVTLIVLAQVLPQ
;
A
#
# COMPACT_ATOMS: atom_id res chain seq x y z
N MET A 1 14.19 -2.66 45.15
CA MET A 1 14.77 -1.46 44.49
C MET A 1 15.25 -1.83 43.09
N SER A 2 14.40 -1.68 42.06
CA SER A 2 14.67 -2.09 40.68
C SER A 2 15.12 -0.89 39.84
N LYS A 3 16.37 -0.90 39.37
CA LYS A 3 16.95 0.14 38.51
C LYS A 3 16.45 -0.05 37.07
N ARG A 4 15.50 0.77 36.61
CA ARG A 4 15.11 0.84 35.19
C ARG A 4 16.18 1.58 34.39
N LYS A 5 16.87 0.86 33.51
CA LYS A 5 17.87 1.38 32.58
C LYS A 5 17.15 2.04 31.41
N SER A 6 17.12 3.37 31.37
CA SER A 6 16.60 4.14 30.23
C SER A 6 17.54 3.94 29.04
N ARG A 7 17.03 3.32 27.97
CA ARG A 7 17.70 3.33 26.67
C ARG A 7 17.11 4.50 25.90
N THR A 8 17.88 5.57 25.80
CA THR A 8 17.63 6.72 24.92
C THR A 8 17.70 6.20 23.48
N SER A 9 16.57 5.71 23.00
CA SER A 9 16.39 5.24 21.63
C SER A 9 16.20 6.45 20.75
N ALA A 10 17.29 7.01 20.22
CA ALA A 10 17.18 7.90 19.09
C ALA A 10 16.57 7.09 17.92
N PRO A 11 15.40 7.47 17.39
CA PRO A 11 14.81 6.79 16.26
C PRO A 11 15.76 6.90 15.07
N ASN A 12 16.07 5.78 14.44
CA ASN A 12 16.99 5.69 13.30
C ASN A 12 16.28 6.19 12.04
N LEU A 13 15.91 7.47 12.05
CA LEU A 13 15.25 8.17 10.94
C LEU A 13 16.32 8.72 9.99
N PRO A 14 16.14 8.61 8.68
CA PRO A 14 17.06 9.20 7.71
C PRO A 14 17.14 10.73 7.89
N GLN A 15 18.33 11.31 7.76
CA GLN A 15 18.54 12.74 8.05
C GLN A 15 17.65 13.66 7.19
N GLU A 16 17.36 13.25 5.95
CA GLU A 16 16.47 13.97 5.04
C GLU A 16 15.03 14.11 5.58
N THR A 17 14.52 13.14 6.33
CA THR A 17 13.16 13.25 6.91
C THR A 17 13.12 14.18 8.11
N LEU A 18 14.22 14.26 8.88
CA LEU A 18 14.34 15.22 9.99
C LEU A 18 14.42 16.65 9.47
N GLU A 19 15.16 16.89 8.38
CA GLU A 19 15.25 18.21 7.77
C GLU A 19 13.92 18.65 7.15
N ARG A 20 13.22 17.74 6.46
CA ARG A 20 11.87 18.03 5.94
C ARG A 20 10.87 18.35 7.05
N ALA A 21 10.88 17.57 8.15
CA ALA A 21 10.02 17.81 9.29
C ALA A 21 10.33 19.16 9.98
N ARG A 22 11.60 19.53 10.10
CA ARG A 22 12.02 20.83 10.64
C ARG A 22 11.55 21.98 9.77
N ARG A 23 11.62 21.85 8.44
CA ARG A 23 11.10 22.87 7.50
C ARG A 23 9.59 23.02 7.62
N GLN A 24 8.84 21.91 7.67
CA GLN A 24 7.39 21.95 7.84
C GLN A 24 6.98 22.55 9.19
N ALA A 25 7.69 22.21 10.26
CA ALA A 25 7.43 22.78 11.59
C ALA A 25 7.75 24.28 11.62
N ALA A 26 8.79 24.74 10.93
CA ALA A 26 9.13 26.16 10.83
C ALA A 26 8.06 26.96 10.06
N ILE A 27 7.51 26.39 8.99
CA ILE A 27 6.38 26.98 8.23
C ILE A 27 5.13 27.06 9.10
N ALA A 28 4.80 25.99 9.84
CA ALA A 28 3.65 25.96 10.74
C ALA A 28 3.79 26.94 11.92
N ARG A 29 5.03 27.29 12.31
CA ARG A 29 5.32 28.23 13.41
C ARG A 29 5.35 29.69 12.97
N GLY A 30 5.22 29.96 11.67
CA GLY A 30 5.10 31.32 11.13
C GLY A 30 6.37 32.19 11.27
N GLU A 31 7.55 31.57 11.37
CA GLU A 31 8.79 32.26 11.76
C GLU A 31 9.73 32.63 10.58
N LEU A 32 9.32 32.48 9.32
CA LEU A 32 10.10 32.99 8.17
C LEU A 32 9.23 33.55 7.02
N PRO A 33 9.78 34.51 6.24
CA PRO A 33 9.05 35.48 5.43
C PRO A 33 8.41 34.90 4.17
N PRO A 34 7.44 35.61 3.55
CA PRO A 34 6.76 35.18 2.34
C PRO A 34 7.72 35.01 1.16
N GLU A 35 7.32 34.08 0.29
CA GLU A 35 7.86 33.69 -1.02
C GLU A 35 8.91 34.62 -1.66
N PRO A 36 10.05 34.08 -2.14
CA PRO A 36 10.83 34.79 -3.14
C PRO A 36 10.00 34.95 -4.42
N GLU A 37 9.89 36.20 -4.89
CA GLU A 37 9.33 36.59 -6.18
C GLU A 37 9.89 35.74 -7.35
N PRO A 38 9.12 35.54 -8.44
CA PRO A 38 9.55 34.73 -9.57
C PRO A 38 10.68 35.41 -10.35
N GLU A 39 11.92 34.96 -10.12
CA GLU A 39 13.07 35.28 -10.97
C GLU A 39 12.96 34.60 -12.36
N PRO A 40 13.49 35.22 -13.44
CA PRO A 40 13.35 34.75 -14.82
C PRO A 40 14.01 33.38 -15.06
N PRO A 41 13.60 32.64 -16.12
CA PRO A 41 13.93 31.22 -16.28
C PRO A 41 15.44 31.01 -16.43
N VAL A 42 16.08 30.60 -15.35
CA VAL A 42 17.46 30.07 -15.36
C VAL A 42 17.40 28.65 -15.90
N ALA A 43 18.16 28.42 -16.98
CA ALA A 43 18.31 27.15 -17.66
C ALA A 43 18.57 25.98 -16.68
N GLU A 44 17.77 24.92 -16.82
CA GLU A 44 17.88 23.69 -16.06
C GLU A 44 19.26 23.03 -16.28
N PRO A 45 20.04 22.72 -15.23
CA PRO A 45 21.17 21.81 -15.35
C PRO A 45 20.65 20.38 -15.61
N PRO A 46 21.42 19.54 -16.34
CA PRO A 46 20.95 18.25 -16.82
C PRO A 46 20.45 17.35 -15.69
N SER A 47 19.17 16.99 -15.79
CA SER A 47 18.47 15.95 -15.07
C SER A 47 19.41 14.78 -14.72
N LYS A 48 19.71 14.64 -13.42
CA LYS A 48 20.36 13.45 -12.87
C LYS A 48 19.51 12.23 -13.22
N ALA A 49 20.14 11.33 -13.99
CA ALA A 49 19.77 9.96 -14.30
C ALA A 49 18.49 9.43 -13.64
N ALA A 50 17.51 9.10 -14.48
CA ALA A 50 16.36 8.28 -14.13
C ALA A 50 16.81 7.04 -13.32
N PRO A 51 16.04 6.61 -12.30
CA PRO A 51 16.36 5.39 -11.58
C PRO A 51 16.42 4.25 -12.60
N ALA A 52 17.58 3.59 -12.67
CA ALA A 52 17.77 2.43 -13.51
C ALA A 52 16.59 1.47 -13.29
N VAL A 53 15.81 1.27 -14.37
CA VAL A 53 14.67 0.36 -14.42
C VAL A 53 15.12 -0.94 -13.75
N ALA A 54 14.55 -1.21 -12.58
CA ALA A 54 14.90 -2.38 -11.79
C ALA A 54 14.58 -3.61 -12.64
N ASN A 55 15.63 -4.23 -13.17
CA ASN A 55 15.50 -5.37 -14.08
C ASN A 55 14.64 -6.45 -13.41
N PRO A 56 13.45 -6.79 -13.95
CA PRO A 56 12.51 -7.71 -13.31
C PRO A 56 13.06 -9.14 -13.23
N TYR A 57 14.18 -9.40 -13.90
CA TYR A 57 14.87 -10.69 -13.96
C TYR A 57 16.04 -10.81 -12.97
N ARG A 58 16.19 -9.91 -11.99
CA ARG A 58 17.23 -10.06 -10.97
C ARG A 58 16.94 -11.28 -10.09
N THR A 59 17.52 -12.42 -10.45
CA THR A 59 17.36 -13.69 -9.74
C THR A 59 18.07 -13.60 -8.40
N VAL A 60 17.30 -13.42 -7.33
CA VAL A 60 17.78 -13.52 -5.96
C VAL A 60 18.30 -14.94 -5.71
N ALA A 61 19.53 -15.07 -5.23
CA ALA A 61 20.15 -16.36 -4.94
C ALA A 61 19.29 -17.18 -3.95
N ALA A 62 19.19 -18.49 -4.16
CA ALA A 62 18.33 -19.37 -3.36
C ALA A 62 18.61 -19.30 -1.84
N ARG A 63 19.85 -19.00 -1.45
CA ARG A 63 20.24 -18.79 -0.03
C ARG A 63 19.64 -17.52 0.58
N GLN A 64 19.49 -16.44 -0.20
CA GLN A 64 18.85 -15.20 0.25
C GLN A 64 17.33 -15.37 0.42
N ARG A 65 16.67 -16.17 -0.43
CA ARG A 65 15.23 -16.45 -0.31
C ARG A 65 14.86 -17.06 1.06
N ARG A 66 15.68 -17.99 1.58
CA ARG A 66 15.41 -18.65 2.88
C ARG A 66 15.47 -17.70 4.08
N VAL A 67 16.33 -16.68 4.04
CA VAL A 67 16.45 -15.70 5.13
C VAL A 67 15.25 -14.74 5.13
N ILE A 68 14.80 -14.31 3.95
CA ILE A 68 13.66 -13.41 3.79
C ILE A 68 12.35 -14.10 4.25
N THR A 69 12.17 -15.39 3.95
CA THR A 69 10.98 -16.12 4.41
C THR A 69 10.93 -16.25 5.93
N ARG A 70 12.07 -16.48 6.59
CA ARG A 70 12.14 -16.61 8.07
C ARG A 70 11.94 -15.30 8.81
N THR A 71 12.33 -14.16 8.24
CA THR A 71 12.09 -12.85 8.86
C THR A 71 10.64 -12.40 8.69
N ARG A 72 10.01 -12.74 7.56
CA ARG A 72 8.57 -12.45 7.33
C ARG A 72 7.64 -13.26 8.22
N SER A 73 7.92 -14.54 8.46
CA SER A 73 7.07 -15.38 9.31
C SER A 73 7.02 -14.88 10.77
N ARG A 74 8.16 -14.49 11.35
CA ARG A 74 8.20 -13.94 12.72
C ARG A 74 7.56 -12.56 12.86
N ALA A 75 7.60 -11.73 11.82
CA ALA A 75 6.93 -10.43 11.81
C ALA A 75 5.40 -10.57 11.65
N GLY A 76 4.95 -11.54 10.85
CA GLY A 76 3.53 -11.85 10.67
C GLY A 76 2.85 -12.34 11.96
N GLU A 77 3.49 -13.26 12.69
CA GLU A 77 2.95 -13.77 13.96
C GLU A 77 2.80 -12.70 15.05
N ARG A 78 3.75 -11.75 15.12
CA ARG A 78 3.65 -10.62 16.05
C ARG A 78 2.54 -9.64 15.66
N ARG A 79 2.31 -9.39 14.37
CA ARG A 79 1.20 -8.55 13.91
C ARG A 79 -0.17 -9.19 14.11
N ALA A 80 -0.28 -10.50 13.87
CA ALA A 80 -1.51 -11.25 14.07
C ALA A 80 -1.98 -11.19 15.54
N ARG A 81 -1.07 -11.38 16.51
CA ARG A 81 -1.40 -11.27 17.94
C ARG A 81 -1.79 -9.86 18.38
N VAL A 82 -1.24 -8.81 17.76
CA VAL A 82 -1.61 -7.42 18.08
C VAL A 82 -2.97 -7.04 17.47
N GLN A 83 -3.32 -7.60 16.31
CA GLN A 83 -4.61 -7.34 15.68
C GLN A 83 -5.77 -8.05 16.40
N ASP A 84 -5.57 -9.28 16.89
CA ASP A 84 -6.62 -9.98 17.66
C ASP A 84 -6.92 -9.28 18.99
N ALA A 85 -5.89 -8.81 19.69
CA ALA A 85 -6.07 -8.08 20.95
C ALA A 85 -6.79 -6.72 20.78
N GLY A 86 -6.86 -6.18 19.56
CA GLY A 86 -7.60 -4.96 19.25
C GLY A 86 -9.04 -5.19 18.76
N ARG A 87 -9.42 -6.43 18.46
CA ARG A 87 -10.73 -6.76 17.87
C ARG A 87 -11.82 -6.91 18.93
N GLU A 88 -11.48 -7.40 20.11
CA GLU A 88 -12.41 -7.58 21.25
C GLU A 88 -12.86 -6.26 21.91
N ARG A 89 -12.24 -5.13 21.56
CA ARG A 89 -12.58 -3.80 22.11
C ARG A 89 -13.16 -2.85 21.07
N ARG A 90 -13.71 -3.35 19.97
CA ARG A 90 -14.50 -2.49 19.10
C ARG A 90 -15.85 -2.30 19.79
N PRO A 91 -16.16 -1.12 20.36
CA PRO A 91 -17.51 -0.86 20.82
C PRO A 91 -18.43 -1.11 19.63
N GLU A 92 -19.54 -1.81 19.86
CA GLU A 92 -20.62 -1.89 18.88
C GLU A 92 -20.87 -0.46 18.38
N LEU A 93 -20.76 -0.26 17.06
CA LEU A 93 -20.90 1.07 16.49
C LEU A 93 -22.34 1.50 16.73
N ASP A 94 -22.51 2.39 17.70
CA ASP A 94 -23.82 2.94 18.05
C ASP A 94 -24.45 3.60 16.82
N ALA A 95 -25.77 3.51 16.70
CA ALA A 95 -26.49 4.00 15.53
C ALA A 95 -26.22 5.50 15.29
N GLU A 96 -26.09 6.28 16.36
CA GLU A 96 -25.73 7.71 16.31
C GLU A 96 -24.33 7.94 15.73
N ARG A 97 -23.38 7.04 15.99
CA ARG A 97 -22.03 7.13 15.43
C ARG A 97 -22.00 6.76 13.96
N ILE A 98 -22.86 5.83 13.54
CA ILE A 98 -22.99 5.45 12.12
C ILE A 98 -23.58 6.61 11.33
N SER A 99 -24.64 7.27 11.82
CA SER A 99 -25.20 8.44 11.15
C SER A 99 -24.18 9.58 11.04
N GLU A 100 -23.41 9.86 12.10
CA GLU A 100 -22.37 10.89 12.07
C GLU A 100 -21.27 10.60 11.02
N LEU A 101 -20.88 9.33 10.86
CA LEU A 101 -19.90 8.90 9.85
C LEU A 101 -20.45 8.95 8.42
N LEU A 102 -21.76 8.75 8.24
CA LEU A 102 -22.41 8.85 6.94
C LEU A 102 -22.64 10.32 6.54
N GLU A 103 -22.91 11.20 7.50
CA GLU A 103 -23.05 12.64 7.28
C GLU A 103 -21.70 13.31 6.97
N ASN A 104 -20.59 12.73 7.44
CA ASN A 104 -19.24 13.21 7.21
C ASN A 104 -18.38 12.14 6.51
N PRO A 105 -18.60 11.86 5.22
CA PRO A 105 -17.83 10.85 4.50
C PRO A 105 -16.36 11.25 4.51
N THR A 106 -15.52 10.41 5.12
CA THR A 106 -14.08 10.67 5.23
C THR A 106 -13.33 10.42 3.92
N ILE A 107 -13.99 9.80 2.94
CA ILE A 107 -13.45 9.48 1.63
C ILE A 107 -14.57 9.66 0.60
N GLU A 108 -14.41 10.63 -0.29
CA GLU A 108 -15.19 10.71 -1.51
C GLU A 108 -14.52 9.82 -2.56
N VAL A 109 -15.18 8.71 -2.92
CA VAL A 109 -14.67 7.81 -3.95
C VAL A 109 -15.31 8.21 -5.27
N THR A 110 -14.50 8.68 -6.23
CA THR A 110 -15.01 9.02 -7.55
C THR A 110 -15.26 7.76 -8.39
N GLU A 111 -16.12 7.87 -9.40
CA GLU A 111 -16.37 6.75 -10.31
C GLU A 111 -15.10 6.26 -11.02
N GLU A 112 -14.19 7.18 -11.36
CA GLU A 112 -12.92 6.83 -12.00
C GLU A 112 -12.04 6.00 -11.08
N GLU A 113 -12.03 6.31 -9.78
CA GLU A 113 -11.25 5.58 -8.78
C GLU A 113 -11.83 4.18 -8.54
N LEU A 114 -13.16 4.06 -8.42
CA LEU A 114 -13.84 2.76 -8.38
C LEU A 114 -13.49 1.92 -9.61
N ARG A 115 -13.64 2.47 -10.82
CA ARG A 115 -13.33 1.72 -12.05
C ARG A 115 -11.89 1.24 -12.05
N ARG A 116 -10.94 2.07 -11.60
CA ARG A 116 -9.53 1.73 -11.54
C ARG A 116 -9.27 0.56 -10.60
N GLU A 117 -9.86 0.55 -9.42
CA GLU A 117 -9.69 -0.53 -8.44
C GLU A 117 -10.39 -1.82 -8.89
N TYR A 118 -11.58 -1.72 -9.48
CA TYR A 118 -12.37 -2.89 -9.89
C TYR A 118 -11.98 -3.46 -11.26
N THR A 119 -11.13 -2.78 -12.04
CA THR A 119 -10.68 -3.28 -13.35
C THR A 119 -10.04 -4.67 -13.26
N TYR A 120 -9.29 -4.95 -12.19
CA TYR A 120 -8.68 -6.26 -11.99
C TYR A 120 -9.75 -7.36 -11.82
N VAL A 121 -10.79 -7.09 -11.03
CA VAL A 121 -11.90 -8.03 -10.79
C VAL A 121 -12.65 -8.32 -12.09
N LEU A 122 -12.93 -7.29 -12.87
CA LEU A 122 -13.58 -7.44 -14.18
C LEU A 122 -12.73 -8.27 -15.14
N THR A 123 -11.40 -8.09 -15.10
CA THR A 123 -10.47 -8.85 -15.94
C THR A 123 -10.44 -10.33 -15.54
N ASP A 124 -10.42 -10.61 -14.23
CA ASP A 124 -10.46 -11.97 -13.70
C ASP A 124 -11.78 -12.68 -14.08
N LEU A 125 -12.92 -12.04 -13.86
CA LEU A 125 -14.24 -12.57 -14.23
C LEU A 125 -14.35 -12.85 -15.73
N ARG A 126 -13.81 -11.96 -16.58
CA ARG A 126 -13.79 -12.18 -18.02
C ARG A 126 -12.96 -13.41 -18.38
N SER A 127 -11.79 -13.57 -17.75
CA SER A 127 -10.92 -14.72 -17.99
C SER A 127 -11.59 -16.04 -17.56
N MET A 128 -12.23 -16.06 -16.40
CA MET A 128 -12.98 -17.22 -15.91
C MET A 128 -14.17 -17.56 -16.83
N GLY A 129 -14.89 -16.54 -17.31
CA GLY A 129 -15.98 -16.71 -18.26
C GLY A 129 -15.53 -17.32 -19.59
N LEU A 130 -14.39 -16.88 -20.14
CA LEU A 130 -13.82 -17.44 -21.37
C LEU A 130 -13.41 -18.91 -21.20
N LEU A 131 -12.78 -19.26 -20.07
CA LEU A 131 -12.43 -20.65 -19.77
C LEU A 131 -13.67 -21.53 -19.64
N ALA A 132 -14.68 -21.06 -18.90
CA ALA A 132 -15.93 -21.79 -18.74
C ALA A 132 -16.64 -22.02 -20.09
N ALA A 133 -16.70 -20.99 -20.94
CA ALA A 133 -17.26 -21.12 -22.28
C ALA A 133 -16.48 -22.13 -23.14
N GLY A 134 -15.15 -22.09 -23.11
CA GLY A 134 -14.30 -23.04 -23.84
C GLY A 134 -14.53 -24.49 -23.39
N LEU A 135 -14.60 -24.73 -22.08
CA LEU A 135 -14.92 -26.05 -21.53
C LEU A 135 -16.32 -26.52 -21.95
N PHE A 136 -17.31 -25.63 -21.93
CA PHE A 136 -18.67 -25.96 -22.34
C PHE A 136 -18.75 -26.39 -23.81
N VAL A 137 -18.08 -25.65 -24.69
CA VAL A 137 -17.95 -26.01 -26.12
C VAL A 137 -17.26 -27.37 -26.27
N THR A 138 -16.21 -27.61 -25.48
CA THR A 138 -15.46 -28.87 -25.50
C THR A 138 -16.36 -30.05 -25.13
N LEU A 139 -17.20 -29.90 -24.09
CA LEU A 139 -18.17 -30.91 -23.68
C LEU A 139 -19.21 -31.21 -24.78
N ILE A 140 -19.71 -30.19 -25.47
CA ILE A 140 -20.65 -30.37 -26.59
C ILE A 140 -20.00 -31.21 -27.70
N VAL A 141 -18.74 -30.92 -28.05
CA VAL A 141 -18.01 -31.68 -29.07
C VAL A 141 -17.80 -33.13 -28.62
N LEU A 142 -17.36 -33.37 -27.39
CA LEU A 142 -17.20 -34.73 -26.86
C LEU A 142 -18.52 -35.51 -26.89
N ALA A 143 -19.63 -34.87 -26.54
CA ALA A 143 -20.95 -35.49 -26.54
C ALA A 143 -21.40 -35.93 -27.95
N GLN A 144 -20.94 -35.26 -29.01
CA GLN A 144 -21.24 -35.64 -30.39
C GLN A 144 -20.29 -36.73 -30.93
N VAL A 145 -19.06 -36.81 -30.41
CA VAL A 145 -18.04 -37.76 -30.87
C VAL A 145 -18.12 -39.09 -30.13
N LEU A 146 -18.57 -39.12 -28.87
CA LEU A 146 -18.80 -40.39 -28.17
C LEU A 146 -20.03 -41.09 -28.75
N PRO A 147 -19.88 -42.26 -29.39
CA PRO A 147 -21.04 -43.07 -29.80
C PRO A 147 -21.81 -43.54 -28.56
N GLN A 148 -23.14 -43.53 -28.66
CA GLN A 148 -24.06 -44.02 -27.61
C GLN A 148 -23.99 -45.53 -27.44
#